data_AF-A0A7I7TY31-F1
#
_entry.id   AF-A0A7I7TY31-F1
#
_cell.length_a   1.000
_cell.length_b   1.000
_cell.length_c   1.000
_cell.angle_alpha   90.00
_cell.angle_beta   90.00
_cell.angle_gamma   90.00
#
_symmetry.space_group_name_H-M   'P 1'
#
loop_
_entity.id
_entity.type
_entity.pdbx_description
1 polymer ?
#
loop_
_entity_poly.entity_id
_entity_poly.type
_entity_poly.pdbx_seq_one_letter_code
_entity_poly.pdbx_strand_id
1 'polypeptide(L)'
;MSRRSDQKKARRKKRQAARDRAWLPAGVLDELEIAADLEAFDARLTERGWVFAEDVDDETGVVWFWPPSEVEDTKVGDTDEAVNVTVILLTPDDGGEIAHVVFAGMSEDYQFNLDELFEHIEAIESYRIGDPVPVFG
;
A
#
# COMPACT_ATOMS: atom_id res chain seq x y z
N MET A 1 41.31 -29.02 -24.11
CA MET A 1 39.84 -29.05 -23.90
C MET A 1 39.13 -29.12 -25.24
N SER A 2 38.10 -29.97 -25.39
CA SER A 2 37.49 -30.31 -26.68
C SER A 2 36.27 -29.44 -27.03
N ARG A 3 36.31 -28.78 -28.19
CA ARG A 3 35.25 -27.90 -28.76
C ARG A 3 33.84 -28.50 -28.79
N ARG A 4 33.72 -29.84 -28.82
CA ARG A 4 32.42 -30.52 -28.84
C ARG A 4 31.72 -30.52 -27.47
N SER A 5 32.48 -30.50 -26.37
CA SER A 5 31.94 -30.44 -25.02
C SER A 5 31.35 -29.06 -24.72
N ASP A 6 32.02 -28.01 -25.19
CA ASP A 6 31.58 -26.62 -24.99
C ASP A 6 30.31 -26.29 -25.77
N GLN A 7 30.17 -26.79 -27.00
CA GLN A 7 28.90 -26.66 -27.75
C GLN A 7 27.73 -27.36 -27.07
N LYS A 8 27.96 -28.53 -26.45
CA LYS A 8 26.91 -29.27 -25.76
C LYS A 8 26.52 -28.57 -24.45
N LYS A 9 27.49 -28.01 -23.72
CA LYS A 9 27.26 -27.17 -22.53
C LYS A 9 26.51 -25.89 -22.89
N ALA A 10 26.90 -25.21 -23.97
CA ALA A 10 26.23 -23.99 -24.43
C ALA A 10 24.77 -24.26 -24.85
N ARG A 11 24.52 -25.36 -25.57
CA ARG A 11 23.14 -25.77 -25.92
C ARG A 11 22.31 -26.15 -24.69
N ARG A 12 22.90 -26.83 -23.70
CA ARG A 12 22.22 -27.16 -22.44
C ARG A 12 21.90 -25.91 -21.63
N LYS A 13 22.86 -24.97 -21.50
CA LYS A 13 22.67 -23.68 -20.83
C LYS A 13 21.61 -22.82 -21.53
N LYS A 14 21.59 -22.80 -22.86
CA LYS A 14 20.56 -22.07 -23.64
C LYS A 14 19.16 -22.68 -23.48
N ARG A 15 19.06 -24.02 -23.42
CA ARG A 15 17.79 -24.71 -23.16
C ARG A 15 17.31 -24.53 -21.71
N GLN A 16 18.23 -24.43 -20.76
CA GLN A 16 17.92 -24.17 -19.36
C GLN A 16 17.46 -22.72 -19.15
N ALA A 17 18.21 -21.74 -19.67
CA ALA A 17 17.81 -20.33 -19.64
C ALA A 17 16.48 -20.04 -20.36
N ALA A 18 16.13 -20.82 -21.38
CA ALA A 18 14.82 -20.73 -22.05
C ALA A 18 13.68 -21.39 -21.26
N ARG A 19 13.95 -22.38 -20.41
CA ARG A 19 12.96 -22.95 -19.47
C ARG A 19 12.79 -22.06 -18.24
N ASP A 20 13.86 -21.47 -17.74
CA ASP A 20 13.83 -20.55 -16.57
C ASP A 20 13.07 -19.25 -16.90
N ARG A 21 13.09 -18.79 -18.15
CA ARG A 21 12.27 -17.64 -18.61
C ARG A 21 10.77 -17.95 -18.77
N ALA A 22 10.38 -19.22 -18.77
CA ALA A 22 9.00 -19.66 -19.02
C ALA A 22 8.35 -20.34 -17.81
N TRP A 23 8.96 -20.21 -16.62
CA TRP A 23 8.48 -20.86 -15.39
C TRP A 23 8.59 -19.88 -14.21
N LEU A 24 7.78 -18.82 -14.25
CA LEU A 24 7.34 -18.17 -13.02
C LEU A 24 6.01 -18.86 -12.66
N PRO A 25 5.89 -19.54 -11.50
CA PRO A 25 4.61 -20.05 -11.01
C PRO A 25 3.60 -18.90 -10.99
N ALA A 26 2.34 -19.13 -11.37
CA ALA A 26 1.33 -18.07 -11.49
C ALA A 26 1.26 -17.17 -10.24
N GLY A 27 1.35 -17.75 -9.03
CA GLY A 27 1.35 -16.97 -7.79
C GLY A 27 2.53 -16.01 -7.61
N VAL A 28 3.69 -16.24 -8.25
CA VAL A 28 4.83 -15.31 -8.21
C VAL A 28 4.61 -14.11 -9.14
N LEU A 29 3.79 -14.26 -10.19
CA LEU A 29 3.41 -13.12 -11.04
C LEU A 29 2.40 -12.24 -10.33
N ASP A 30 1.40 -12.86 -9.68
CA ASP A 30 0.39 -12.16 -8.88
C ASP A 30 1.06 -11.40 -7.71
N GLU A 31 1.99 -12.04 -6.98
CA GLU A 31 2.77 -11.38 -5.92
C GLU A 31 3.63 -10.21 -6.42
N LEU A 32 4.19 -10.29 -7.63
CA LEU A 32 4.99 -9.22 -8.22
C LEU A 32 4.13 -8.06 -8.75
N GLU A 33 2.92 -8.35 -9.24
CA GLU A 33 1.95 -7.36 -9.67
C GLU A 33 1.43 -6.57 -8.47
N ILE A 34 1.03 -7.26 -7.40
CA ILE A 34 0.63 -6.64 -6.12
C ILE A 34 1.76 -5.76 -5.56
N ALA A 35 3.01 -6.23 -5.60
CA ALA A 35 4.15 -5.43 -5.13
C ALA A 35 4.39 -4.17 -5.98
N ALA A 36 4.21 -4.26 -7.31
CA ALA A 36 4.36 -3.11 -8.21
C ALA A 36 3.21 -2.10 -8.05
N ASP A 37 1.99 -2.58 -7.85
CA ASP A 37 0.82 -1.74 -7.60
C ASP A 37 0.95 -1.03 -6.26
N LEU A 38 1.45 -1.71 -5.22
CA LEU A 38 1.75 -1.12 -3.93
C LEU A 38 2.86 -0.05 -4.01
N GLU A 39 3.95 -0.31 -4.75
CA GLU A 39 5.02 0.66 -4.98
C GLU A 39 4.50 1.90 -5.73
N ALA A 40 3.64 1.71 -6.74
CA ALA A 40 3.01 2.81 -7.46
C ALA A 40 2.03 3.59 -6.58
N PHE A 41 1.28 2.91 -5.71
CA PHE A 41 0.38 3.50 -4.73
C PHE A 41 1.14 4.36 -3.71
N ASP A 42 2.20 3.81 -3.12
CA ASP A 42 3.10 4.52 -2.20
C ASP A 42 3.71 5.77 -2.86
N ALA A 43 4.23 5.64 -4.09
CA ALA A 43 4.81 6.76 -4.82
C ALA A 43 3.78 7.90 -5.02
N ARG A 44 2.54 7.56 -5.37
CA ARG A 44 1.45 8.55 -5.54
C ARG A 44 1.09 9.25 -4.24
N LEU A 45 1.07 8.54 -3.11
CA LEU A 45 0.79 9.14 -1.80
C LEU A 45 1.94 10.04 -1.33
N THR A 46 3.17 9.54 -1.42
CA THR A 46 4.38 10.27 -0.97
C THR A 46 4.65 11.51 -1.80
N GLU A 47 4.37 11.51 -3.11
CA GLU A 47 4.42 12.71 -3.96
C GLU A 47 3.48 13.84 -3.48
N ARG A 48 2.38 13.48 -2.81
CA ARG A 48 1.41 14.43 -2.25
C ARG A 48 1.78 14.89 -0.84
N GLY A 49 2.72 14.21 -0.18
CA GLY A 49 3.21 14.53 1.16
C GLY A 49 2.73 13.60 2.27
N TRP A 50 2.08 12.48 1.93
CA TRP A 50 1.84 11.41 2.89
C TRP A 50 3.15 10.77 3.32
N VAL A 51 3.19 10.30 4.55
CA VAL A 51 4.39 9.68 5.13
C VAL A 51 4.08 8.23 5.48
N PHE A 52 4.92 7.33 4.99
CA PHE A 52 4.88 5.91 5.32
C PHE A 52 5.28 5.70 6.79
N ALA A 53 4.49 4.92 7.53
CA ALA A 53 4.80 4.53 8.89
C ALA A 53 5.64 3.25 8.89
N GLU A 54 6.93 3.38 9.22
CA GLU A 54 7.87 2.23 9.27
C GLU A 54 7.68 1.33 10.50
N ASP A 55 7.04 1.84 11.55
CA ASP A 55 6.92 1.19 12.87
C ASP A 55 5.50 0.65 13.13
N VAL A 56 4.94 -0.10 12.18
CA VAL A 56 3.64 -0.79 12.35
C VAL A 56 3.84 -2.30 12.46
N ASP A 57 2.99 -2.95 13.25
CA ASP A 57 3.02 -4.41 13.41
C ASP A 57 2.55 -5.12 12.13
N ASP A 58 3.09 -6.32 11.87
CA ASP A 58 2.78 -7.10 10.67
C ASP A 58 1.27 -7.45 10.57
N GLU A 59 0.56 -7.50 11.71
CA GLU A 59 -0.90 -7.70 11.77
C GLU A 59 -1.69 -6.45 11.33
N THR A 60 -1.11 -5.25 11.45
CA THR A 60 -1.73 -3.98 11.04
C THR A 60 -1.67 -3.78 9.52
N GLY A 61 -0.66 -4.38 8.88
CA GLY A 61 -0.38 -4.19 7.46
C GLY A 61 0.44 -2.93 7.20
N VAL A 62 0.06 -2.15 6.20
CA VAL A 62 0.81 -0.98 5.74
C VAL A 62 0.04 0.29 6.03
N VAL A 63 0.72 1.32 6.57
CA VAL A 63 0.07 2.56 7.00
C VAL A 63 0.80 3.78 6.46
N TRP A 64 0.01 4.76 6.02
CA TRP A 64 0.46 6.12 5.73
C TRP A 64 -0.30 7.11 6.59
N PHE A 65 0.36 8.17 7.02
CA PHE A 65 -0.28 9.27 7.73
C PHE A 65 -0.14 10.59 6.99
N TRP A 66 -1.08 11.50 7.21
CA TRP A 66 -1.11 12.83 6.62
C TRP A 66 -0.75 13.90 7.67
N PRO A 67 0.53 14.30 7.77
CA PRO A 67 1.01 15.22 8.82
C PRO A 67 0.19 16.53 8.95
N PRO A 68 -0.28 17.16 7.85
CA PRO A 68 -1.09 18.37 7.97
C PRO A 68 -2.42 18.23 8.72
N SER A 69 -2.88 17.01 8.99
CA SER A 69 -4.10 16.72 9.77
C SER A 69 -3.84 16.39 11.24
N GLU A 70 -2.59 16.35 11.69
CA GLU A 70 -2.23 16.02 13.07
C GLU A 70 -2.86 16.99 14.07
N VAL A 71 -3.39 16.44 15.16
CA VAL A 71 -4.01 17.18 16.25
C VAL A 71 -3.40 16.76 17.58
N GLU A 72 -3.38 17.67 18.54
CA GLU A 72 -2.94 17.35 19.90
C GLU A 72 -3.84 16.26 20.50
N ASP A 73 -3.24 15.30 21.21
CA ASP A 73 -3.95 14.17 21.85
C ASP A 73 -5.12 14.62 22.74
N THR A 74 -5.03 15.82 23.34
CA THR A 74 -6.12 16.41 24.16
C THR A 74 -7.40 16.72 23.38
N LYS A 75 -7.36 16.70 22.04
CA LYS A 75 -8.50 16.93 21.15
C LYS A 75 -9.03 15.64 20.52
N VAL A 76 -8.32 14.54 20.70
CA VAL A 76 -8.77 13.21 20.28
C VAL A 76 -9.77 12.73 21.33
N GLY A 77 -10.88 12.10 20.91
CA GLY A 77 -11.87 11.60 21.85
C GLY A 77 -11.26 10.60 22.84
N ASP A 78 -11.87 10.43 24.01
CA ASP A 78 -11.40 9.50 25.08
C ASP A 78 -11.51 8.01 24.70
N THR A 79 -11.58 7.67 23.41
CA THR A 79 -11.63 6.29 22.93
C THR A 79 -10.22 5.87 22.51
N ASP A 80 -9.76 4.73 23.01
CA ASP A 80 -8.42 4.19 22.71
C ASP A 80 -8.20 3.88 21.21
N GLU A 81 -9.26 3.91 20.41
CA GLU A 81 -9.27 3.64 18.96
C GLU A 81 -9.20 4.92 18.11
N ALA A 82 -9.33 6.10 18.70
CA ALA A 82 -9.31 7.35 17.95
C ALA A 82 -7.88 7.75 17.57
N VAL A 83 -7.67 8.07 16.30
CA VAL A 83 -6.35 8.46 15.78
C VAL A 83 -6.11 9.97 15.92
N ASN A 84 -4.88 10.39 16.22
CA ASN A 84 -4.51 11.80 16.33
C ASN A 84 -4.08 12.43 14.98
N VAL A 85 -4.01 11.63 13.92
CA VAL A 85 -3.67 12.05 12.56
C VAL A 85 -4.49 11.21 11.57
N THR A 86 -4.84 11.78 10.42
CA THR A 86 -5.54 11.02 9.37
C THR A 86 -4.59 9.97 8.80
N VAL A 87 -5.06 8.74 8.72
CA VAL A 87 -4.29 7.58 8.26
C VAL A 87 -4.99 6.85 7.12
N ILE A 88 -4.19 6.27 6.23
CA ILE A 88 -4.60 5.28 5.23
C ILE A 88 -3.94 3.97 5.60
N LEU A 89 -4.70 2.89 5.71
CA LEU A 89 -4.22 1.55 6.00
C LEU A 89 -4.59 0.58 4.88
N LEU A 90 -3.66 -0.31 4.54
CA LEU A 90 -3.92 -1.50 3.73
C LEU A 90 -3.70 -2.72 4.61
N THR A 91 -4.76 -3.48 4.84
CA THR A 91 -4.73 -4.66 5.71
C THR A 91 -4.34 -5.92 4.91
N PRO A 92 -3.68 -6.90 5.55
CA PRO A 92 -3.45 -8.20 4.93
C PRO A 92 -4.75 -8.98 4.66
N ASP A 93 -5.79 -8.75 5.48
CA ASP A 93 -7.07 -9.45 5.39
C ASP A 93 -7.82 -9.13 4.09
N ASP A 94 -7.69 -7.90 3.60
CA ASP A 94 -8.25 -7.43 2.33
C ASP A 94 -7.29 -7.60 1.14
N GLY A 95 -6.19 -8.34 1.34
CA GLY A 95 -5.18 -8.59 0.31
C GLY A 95 -4.44 -7.33 -0.17
N GLY A 96 -4.55 -6.21 0.55
CA GLY A 96 -4.02 -4.91 0.13
C GLY A 96 -4.80 -4.22 -0.99
N GLU A 97 -6.01 -4.70 -1.32
CA GLU A 97 -6.84 -4.14 -2.40
C GLU A 97 -7.78 -3.02 -1.93
N ILE A 98 -8.03 -2.95 -0.62
CA ILE A 98 -8.93 -1.99 0.02
C ILE A 98 -8.13 -1.04 0.93
N ALA A 99 -8.30 0.26 0.69
CA ALA A 99 -7.76 1.33 1.51
C ALA A 99 -8.75 1.75 2.60
N HIS A 100 -8.33 1.63 3.85
CA HIS A 100 -9.06 2.07 5.03
C HIS A 100 -8.58 3.46 5.43
N VAL A 101 -9.47 4.44 5.44
CA VAL A 101 -9.16 5.82 5.82
C VAL A 101 -9.78 6.12 7.17
N VAL A 102 -8.94 6.40 8.17
CA VAL A 102 -9.41 6.86 9.48
C VAL A 102 -9.03 8.33 9.64
N PHE A 103 -10.03 9.18 9.86
CA PHE A 103 -9.82 10.61 10.04
C PHE A 103 -9.35 10.96 11.44
N ALA A 104 -8.52 12.00 11.54
CA ALA A 104 -8.07 12.54 12.83
C ALA A 104 -9.26 12.86 13.76
N GLY A 105 -9.22 12.31 14.97
CA GLY A 105 -10.25 12.42 16.00
C GLY A 105 -11.40 11.42 15.88
N MET A 106 -11.34 10.49 14.92
CA MET A 106 -12.35 9.45 14.70
C MET A 106 -11.77 8.05 14.93
N SER A 107 -12.67 7.10 15.19
CA SER A 107 -12.38 5.66 15.27
C SER A 107 -13.01 4.85 14.12
N GLU A 108 -13.91 5.46 13.34
CA GLU A 108 -14.55 4.82 12.19
C GLU A 108 -13.67 4.97 10.94
N ASP A 109 -13.55 3.89 10.17
CA ASP A 109 -12.85 3.87 8.89
C ASP A 109 -13.82 4.01 7.70
N TYR A 110 -13.31 4.61 6.63
CA TYR A 110 -13.94 4.62 5.31
C TYR A 110 -13.16 3.69 4.39
N GLN A 111 -13.86 2.86 3.63
CA GLN A 111 -13.25 1.86 2.76
C GLN A 111 -13.39 2.26 1.30
N PHE A 112 -12.26 2.22 0.58
CA PHE A 112 -12.20 2.53 -0.85
C PHE A 112 -11.39 1.46 -1.57
N ASN A 113 -11.67 1.21 -2.84
CA ASN A 113 -10.65 0.60 -3.68
C ASN A 113 -9.50 1.59 -3.95
N LEU A 114 -8.34 1.10 -4.38
CA LEU A 114 -7.14 1.94 -4.52
C LEU A 114 -7.31 3.11 -5.50
N ASP A 115 -8.06 2.93 -6.60
CA ASP A 115 -8.28 3.99 -7.58
C ASP A 115 -9.28 5.03 -7.08
N GLU A 116 -10.39 4.57 -6.52
CA GLU A 116 -11.46 5.40 -5.92
C GLU A 116 -10.93 6.28 -4.80
N LEU A 117 -9.99 5.78 -3.98
CA LEU A 117 -9.31 6.59 -2.97
C LEU A 117 -8.74 7.86 -3.59
N PHE A 118 -8.08 7.76 -4.75
CA PHE A 118 -7.49 8.93 -5.41
C PHE A 118 -8.51 9.84 -6.09
N GLU A 119 -9.72 9.36 -6.39
CA GLU A 119 -10.83 10.23 -6.80
C GLU A 119 -11.30 11.12 -5.64
N HIS A 120 -11.12 10.65 -4.40
CA HIS A 120 -11.56 11.32 -3.18
C HIS A 120 -10.44 11.92 -2.32
N ILE A 121 -9.18 11.75 -2.71
CA ILE A 121 -8.01 12.10 -1.90
C ILE A 121 -7.97 13.57 -1.51
N GLU A 122 -8.43 14.48 -2.37
CA GLU A 122 -8.47 15.92 -2.05
C GLU A 122 -9.45 16.23 -0.90
N ALA A 123 -10.61 15.57 -0.87
CA ALA A 123 -11.56 15.73 0.21
C ALA A 123 -10.98 15.18 1.52
N ILE A 124 -10.31 14.02 1.45
CA ILE A 124 -9.64 13.39 2.59
C ILE A 124 -8.54 14.30 3.16
N GLU A 125 -7.65 14.80 2.30
CA GLU A 125 -6.53 15.67 2.69
C GLU A 125 -6.98 17.04 3.24
N SER A 126 -8.18 17.49 2.85
CA SER A 126 -8.76 18.76 3.27
C SER A 126 -9.44 18.72 4.64
N TYR A 127 -9.90 17.54 5.09
CA TYR A 127 -10.62 17.40 6.35
C TYR A 127 -9.75 17.77 7.55
N ARG A 128 -10.30 18.54 8.49
CA ARG A 128 -9.69 18.80 9.80
C ARG A 128 -10.70 18.53 10.90
N ILE A 129 -10.19 18.18 12.09
CA ILE A 129 -11.04 17.92 13.25
C ILE A 129 -11.96 19.13 13.52
N GLY A 130 -13.26 18.86 13.68
CA GLY A 130 -14.28 19.89 13.89
C GLY A 130 -14.93 20.42 12.61
N ASP A 131 -14.39 20.11 11.43
CA ASP A 131 -15.08 20.34 10.16
C ASP A 131 -16.18 19.29 9.93
N PRO A 132 -17.17 19.56 9.08
CA PRO A 132 -18.11 18.55 8.65
C PRO A 132 -17.38 17.37 8.00
N VAL A 133 -17.73 16.16 8.43
CA VAL A 133 -17.15 14.93 7.88
C VAL A 133 -17.50 14.82 6.39
N PRO A 134 -16.53 14.52 5.51
CA PRO A 134 -16.81 14.28 4.11
C PRO A 134 -17.77 13.10 3.94
N VAL A 135 -18.66 13.21 2.95
CA VAL A 135 -19.58 12.12 2.58
C VAL A 135 -19.14 11.58 1.23
N PHE A 136 -18.84 10.29 1.21
CA PHE A 136 -18.51 9.52 0.01
C PHE A 136 -19.72 8.64 -0.34
N GLY A 137 -20.02 8.44 -1.63
CA GLY A 137 -21.30 7.88 -2.07
C GLY A 137 -21.23 7.04 -3.32
#